data_AF-A0A962V0E9-F1
#
_entry.id   AF-A0A962V0E9-F1
#
_cell.length_a   1.000
_cell.length_b   1.000
_cell.length_c   1.000
_cell.angle_alpha   90.00
_cell.angle_beta   90.00
_cell.angle_gamma   90.00
#
_symmetry.space_group_name_H-M   'P 1'
#
loop_
_entity.id
_entity.type
_entity.pdbx_description
1 polymer ?
#
loop_
_entity_poly.entity_id
_entity_poly.type
_entity_poly.pdbx_seq_one_letter_code
_entity_poly.pdbx_strand_id
1 'polypeptide(L)'
;MSTLQRKLLRDLAGMWGQALAIALVIASGVATYVMSITTFEAMYATQQNYYRDYRLADVFANLKRAPERLSRRIAEIPGVD
;
A
#
# COMPACT_ATOMS: atom_id res chain seq x y z
N MET A 1 3.29 27.00 -32.40
CA MET A 1 2.69 27.05 -31.04
C MET A 1 1.51 28.01 -31.09
N SER A 2 0.30 27.46 -30.96
CA SER A 2 -0.97 28.11 -31.29
C SER A 2 -1.14 29.43 -30.52
N THR A 3 -1.42 30.53 -31.24
CA THR A 3 -1.77 31.84 -30.68
C THR A 3 -2.89 31.77 -29.63
N LEU A 4 -3.74 30.76 -29.73
CA LEU A 4 -4.78 30.45 -28.76
C LEU A 4 -4.22 30.10 -27.37
N GLN A 5 -3.17 29.27 -27.30
CA GLN A 5 -2.54 28.86 -26.03
C GLN A 5 -1.89 30.05 -25.32
N ARG A 6 -1.31 30.98 -26.09
CA ARG A 6 -0.68 32.19 -25.54
C ARG A 6 -1.72 33.15 -24.94
N LYS A 7 -2.90 33.26 -25.56
CA LYS A 7 -4.01 34.04 -25.01
C LYS A 7 -4.57 33.38 -23.76
N LEU A 8 -4.75 32.06 -23.79
CA LEU A 8 -5.26 31.26 -22.67
C LEU A 8 -4.35 31.33 -21.45
N LEU A 9 -3.03 31.26 -21.63
CA LEU A 9 -2.05 31.45 -20.55
C LEU A 9 -2.11 32.87 -19.95
N ARG A 10 -2.32 33.90 -20.77
CA ARG A 10 -2.43 35.29 -20.30
C ARG A 10 -3.73 35.52 -19.54
N ASP A 11 -4.84 34.96 -20.03
CA ASP A 11 -6.12 35.05 -19.34
C ASP A 11 -6.09 34.25 -18.02
N LEU A 12 -5.41 33.09 -18.01
CA LEU A 12 -5.14 32.32 -16.79
C LEU A 12 -4.23 33.07 -15.80
N ALA A 13 -3.22 33.79 -16.31
CA ALA A 13 -2.39 34.67 -15.50
C ALA A 13 -3.18 35.86 -14.91
N GLY A 14 -4.23 36.32 -15.59
CA GLY A 14 -5.17 37.31 -15.05
C GLY A 14 -6.02 36.76 -13.88
N MET A 15 -6.28 35.45 -13.86
CA MET A 15 -7.07 34.76 -12.82
C MET A 15 -6.21 33.87 -11.90
N TRP A 16 -4.92 34.18 -11.78
CA TRP A 16 -3.92 33.27 -11.20
C TRP A 16 -4.25 32.80 -9.78
N GLY A 17 -4.85 33.67 -8.95
CA GLY A 17 -5.26 33.30 -7.59
C GLY A 17 -6.34 32.21 -7.54
N GLN A 18 -7.34 32.26 -8.42
CA GLN A 18 -8.41 31.25 -8.47
C GLN A 18 -7.90 29.92 -9.02
N ALA A 19 -7.07 29.97 -10.07
CA ALA A 19 -6.45 28.79 -10.64
C ALA A 19 -5.54 28.07 -9.63
N LEU A 20 -4.75 28.83 -8.86
CA LEU A 20 -3.91 28.29 -7.81
C LEU A 20 -4.74 27.63 -6.70
N ALA A 21 -5.84 28.27 -6.27
CA ALA A 21 -6.71 27.72 -5.24
C ALA A 21 -7.30 26.35 -5.66
N ILE A 22 -7.80 26.23 -6.90
CA ILE A 22 -8.32 24.97 -7.44
C ILE A 22 -7.21 23.92 -7.50
N ALA A 23 -6.03 24.29 -8.01
CA ALA A 23 -4.89 23.37 -8.09
C ALA A 23 -4.46 22.85 -6.72
N LEU A 24 -4.42 23.70 -5.69
CA LEU A 24 -4.09 23.32 -4.32
C LEU A 24 -5.11 22.35 -3.72
N VAL A 25 -6.41 22.58 -3.95
CA VAL A 25 -7.47 21.69 -3.48
C VAL A 25 -7.41 20.32 -4.15
N ILE A 26 -7.14 20.29 -5.46
CA ILE A 26 -6.96 19.02 -6.18
C ILE A 26 -5.71 18.30 -5.66
N ALA A 27 -4.60 19.02 -5.50
CA ALA A 27 -3.35 18.47 -5.01
C ALA A 27 -3.50 17.89 -3.59
N SER A 28 -4.19 18.58 -2.69
CA SER A 28 -4.42 18.09 -1.33
C SER A 28 -5.30 16.84 -1.31
N GLY A 29 -6.34 16.78 -2.15
CA GLY A 29 -7.19 15.60 -2.30
C GLY A 29 -6.41 14.39 -2.82
N VAL A 30 -5.63 14.58 -3.90
CA VAL A 30 -4.80 13.52 -4.47
C VAL A 30 -3.72 13.06 -3.48
N ALA A 31 -3.05 14.00 -2.80
CA ALA A 31 -2.04 13.66 -1.80
C ALA A 31 -2.64 12.83 -0.66
N THR A 32 -3.83 13.19 -0.16
CA THR A 32 -4.52 12.44 0.89
C THR A 32 -4.89 11.03 0.43
N TYR A 33 -5.40 10.90 -0.80
CA TYR A 33 -5.76 9.61 -1.38
C TYR A 33 -4.54 8.70 -1.53
N VAL A 34 -3.47 9.22 -2.12
CA VAL A 34 -2.21 8.48 -2.28
C VAL A 34 -1.67 8.07 -0.91
N MET A 35 -1.61 8.99 0.06
CA MET A 35 -1.12 8.71 1.41
C MET A 35 -1.92 7.59 2.09
N SER A 36 -3.25 7.60 1.93
CA SER A 36 -4.12 6.56 2.50
C SER A 36 -3.79 5.18 1.94
N ILE A 37 -3.62 5.05 0.63
CA ILE A 37 -3.25 3.78 -0.02
C ILE A 37 -1.86 3.35 0.40
N THR A 38 -0.87 4.23 0.28
CA THR A 38 0.53 3.88 0.59
C THR A 38 0.70 3.50 2.06
N THR A 39 -0.01 4.16 2.97
CA THR A 39 0.04 3.83 4.40
C THR A 39 -0.55 2.46 4.66
N PHE A 40 -1.69 2.15 4.03
CA PHE A 40 -2.31 0.84 4.16
C PHE A 40 -1.39 -0.28 3.65
N GLU A 41 -0.81 -0.10 2.46
CA GLU A 41 0.14 -1.06 1.89
C GLU A 41 1.39 -1.23 2.76
N ALA A 42 1.94 -0.12 3.28
CA ALA A 42 3.12 -0.16 4.15
C ALA A 42 2.83 -0.91 5.46
N MET A 43 1.67 -0.69 6.09
CA MET A 43 1.27 -1.42 7.28
C MET A 43 1.13 -2.92 7.00
N TYR A 44 0.48 -3.27 5.90
CA TYR A 44 0.28 -4.66 5.52
C TYR A 44 1.60 -5.37 5.23
N ALA A 45 2.49 -4.74 4.46
CA ALA A 45 3.82 -5.25 4.18
C ALA A 45 4.66 -5.41 5.46
N THR A 46 4.58 -4.44 6.38
CA THR A 46 5.27 -4.51 7.68
C THR A 46 4.75 -5.67 8.53
N GLN A 47 3.43 -5.86 8.57
CA GLN A 47 2.82 -6.99 9.29
C GLN A 47 3.28 -8.34 8.72
N GLN A 48 3.25 -8.50 7.39
CA GLN A 48 3.70 -9.73 6.73
C GLN A 48 5.19 -10.01 6.98
N ASN A 49 6.03 -8.97 6.87
CA ASN A 49 7.46 -9.10 7.17
C ASN A 49 7.69 -9.50 8.63
N TYR A 50 7.00 -8.85 9.57
CA TYR A 50 7.08 -9.20 10.99
C TYR A 50 6.67 -10.65 11.24
N TYR A 51 5.57 -11.13 10.65
CA TYR A 51 5.15 -12.53 10.81
C TYR A 51 6.13 -13.53 10.22
N ARG A 52 6.68 -13.24 9.03
CA ARG A 52 7.70 -14.10 8.42
C ARG A 52 8.98 -14.14 9.26
N ASP A 53 9.47 -12.99 9.70
CA ASP A 53 10.75 -12.88 10.40
C ASP A 53 10.71 -13.55 11.79
N TYR A 54 9.55 -13.54 12.44
CA TYR A 54 9.31 -14.24 13.71
C TYR A 54 8.77 -15.67 13.53
N ARG A 55 8.75 -16.20 12.30
CA ARG A 55 8.25 -17.54 11.93
C ARG A 55 6.86 -17.85 12.52
N LEU A 56 5.96 -16.87 12.45
CA LEU A 56 4.57 -17.09 12.83
C LEU A 56 3.97 -18.11 11.87
N ALA A 57 3.36 -19.17 12.41
CA ALA A 57 2.76 -20.21 11.58
C ALA A 57 1.60 -19.65 10.75
N ASP A 58 1.56 -19.99 9.47
CA ASP A 58 0.44 -19.65 8.58
C ASP A 58 -0.86 -20.40 8.95
N VAL A 59 -0.71 -21.58 9.57
CA VAL A 59 -1.82 -22.46 9.97
C VAL A 59 -1.56 -23.04 11.36
N PHE A 60 -2.60 -23.04 12.19
CA PHE A 60 -2.59 -23.64 13.52
C PHE A 60 -3.49 -24.88 13.55
N ALA A 61 -2.98 -25.98 14.10
CA ALA A 61 -3.74 -27.21 14.32
C ALA A 61 -3.62 -27.65 15.77
N ASN A 62 -4.74 -28.07 16.38
CA ASN A 62 -4.74 -28.58 17.75
C ASN A 62 -4.49 -30.10 17.75
N LEU A 63 -3.55 -30.56 18.58
CA LEU A 63 -3.20 -31.97 18.70
C LEU A 63 -3.37 -32.45 20.14
N LYS A 64 -4.05 -33.57 20.33
CA LYS A 64 -4.18 -34.25 21.62
C LYS A 64 -3.39 -35.56 21.61
N ARG A 65 -2.33 -35.64 22.42
CA ARG A 65 -1.42 -36.80 22.51
C ARG A 65 -0.78 -37.18 21.15
N ALA A 66 -0.07 -36.24 20.53
CA ALA A 66 0.66 -36.49 19.28
C ALA A 66 2.05 -37.10 19.55
N PRO A 67 2.41 -38.21 18.89
CA PRO A 67 3.77 -38.75 18.93
C PRO A 67 4.75 -37.85 18.16
N GLU A 68 6.00 -37.72 18.62
CA GLU A 68 7.05 -36.94 17.93
C GLU A 68 7.30 -37.40 16.48
N ARG A 69 7.05 -38.68 16.16
CA ARG A 69 7.18 -39.20 14.79
C ARG A 69 6.27 -38.47 13.78
N LEU A 70 5.19 -37.85 14.25
CA LEU A 70 4.30 -37.07 13.40
C LEU A 70 4.97 -35.81 12.85
N SER A 71 5.93 -35.22 13.58
CA SER A 71 6.64 -34.01 13.11
C SER A 71 7.42 -34.26 11.82
N ARG A 72 8.08 -35.42 11.68
CA ARG A 72 8.80 -35.79 10.45
C ARG A 72 7.87 -35.89 9.25
N ARG A 73 6.70 -36.52 9.43
CA ARG A 73 5.69 -36.64 8.37
C ARG A 73 5.09 -35.28 7.98
N ILE A 74 4.99 -34.35 8.92
CA ILE A 74 4.52 -32.99 8.66
C ILE A 74 5.58 -32.19 7.89
N ALA A 75 6.86 -32.35 8.22
CA ALA A 75 7.97 -31.71 7.51
C ALA A 75 8.16 -32.24 6.07
N GLU A 76 7.56 -33.38 5.70
CA GLU A 76 7.55 -33.88 4.32
C GLU A 76 6.51 -33.15 3.43
N ILE A 77 5.59 -32.36 4.02
CA ILE A 77 4.57 -31.63 3.28
C ILE A 77 5.24 -30.45 2.54
N PRO A 78 5.04 -30.29 1.21
CA PRO A 78 5.58 -29.17 0.46
C PRO A 78 5.14 -27.83 1.05
N GLY A 79 6.11 -26.96 1.37
CA GLY A 79 5.86 -25.62 1.94
C GLY A 79 5.85 -25.55 3.47
N VAL A 80 6.25 -26.62 4.17
CA VAL A 80 6.43 -26.64 5.63
C VAL A 80 7.93 -26.64 5.96
N ASP A 81 8.43 -25.55 6.55
CA ASP A 81 9.85 -25.33 6.92
C ASP A 81 10.10 -25.09 8.43
#